data_AF-A0A1L5FAC1-F1
#
_entry.id   AF-A0A1L5FAC1-F1
#
_cell.length_a   1.000
_cell.length_b   1.000
_cell.length_c   1.000
_cell.angle_alpha   90.00
_cell.angle_beta   90.00
_cell.angle_gamma   90.00
#
_symmetry.space_group_name_H-M   'P 1'
#
loop_
_entity.id
_entity.type
_entity.pdbx_description
1 polymer ?
#
loop_
_entity_poly.entity_id
_entity_poly.type
_entity_poly.pdbx_seq_one_letter_code
_entity_poly.pdbx_strand_id
1 'polypeptide(L)'
;MNNNQPVLHLSLYVDCSPSQKRELRKLLSDYIQRIDQWSPVVDISIDSYEEHMEKQVQQEMLYDSTQTLSIQKSLPTVNQIYMANVIITSYALQRLYEDNPNSRAEGWMFLSFTHSGENQYMYNIELAIGYES
;
A
#
# COMPACT_ATOMS: atom_id res chain seq x y z
N MET A 1 -19.70 5.50 20.30
CA MET A 1 -18.42 5.04 19.73
C MET A 1 -18.18 5.88 18.48
N ASN A 2 -17.05 6.57 18.39
CA ASN A 2 -16.78 7.51 17.30
C ASN A 2 -16.51 6.71 16.01
N ASN A 3 -17.51 6.59 15.15
CA ASN A 3 -17.42 5.89 13.86
C ASN A 3 -16.70 6.71 12.76
N ASN A 4 -15.91 7.72 13.13
CA ASN A 4 -15.26 8.65 12.19
C ASN A 4 -13.73 8.50 12.15
N GLN A 5 -13.18 7.37 12.61
CA GLN A 5 -11.73 7.16 12.50
C GLN A 5 -11.38 6.98 11.02
N PRO A 6 -10.45 7.77 10.47
CA PRO A 6 -10.11 7.61 9.07
C PRO A 6 -9.45 6.25 8.81
N VAL A 7 -9.72 5.68 7.64
CA VAL A 7 -9.24 4.37 7.20
C VAL A 7 -8.49 4.53 5.88
N LEU A 8 -7.27 4.00 5.82
CA LEU A 8 -6.53 3.80 4.58
C LEU A 8 -6.69 2.35 4.12
N HIS A 9 -7.36 2.15 2.98
CA HIS A 9 -7.41 0.87 2.30
C HIS A 9 -6.20 0.72 1.37
N LEU A 10 -5.34 -0.25 1.67
CA LEU A 10 -4.15 -0.59 0.91
C LEU A 10 -4.38 -1.86 0.11
N SER A 11 -4.39 -1.74 -1.22
CA SER A 11 -4.24 -2.88 -2.12
C SER A 11 -2.76 -3.10 -2.42
N LEU A 12 -2.25 -4.27 -2.02
CA LEU A 12 -0.86 -4.66 -2.19
C LEU A 12 -0.73 -5.80 -3.19
N TYR A 13 0.01 -5.57 -4.27
CA TYR A 13 0.51 -6.63 -5.14
C TYR A 13 2.00 -6.83 -4.93
N VAL A 14 2.43 -8.09 -4.81
CA VAL A 14 3.85 -8.46 -4.74
C VAL A 14 4.09 -9.66 -5.61
N ASP A 15 4.94 -9.48 -6.62
CA ASP A 15 5.46 -10.55 -7.46
C ASP A 15 6.50 -11.36 -6.68
N CYS A 16 6.03 -12.40 -5.98
CA CYS A 16 6.86 -13.28 -5.17
C CYS A 16 6.30 -14.69 -5.11
N SER A 17 7.12 -15.63 -4.68
CA SER A 17 6.70 -17.03 -4.54
C SER A 17 5.58 -17.20 -3.49
N PRO A 18 4.74 -18.25 -3.60
CA PRO A 18 3.66 -18.49 -2.63
C PRO A 18 4.12 -18.60 -1.17
N SER A 19 5.34 -19.10 -0.93
CA SER A 19 5.95 -19.17 0.41
C SER A 19 6.27 -17.77 0.94
N GLN A 20 6.91 -16.93 0.13
CA GLN A 20 7.19 -15.54 0.47
C GLN A 20 5.91 -14.73 0.70
N LYS A 21 4.89 -14.91 -0.16
CA LYS A 21 3.58 -14.25 0.00
C LYS A 21 2.91 -14.64 1.33
N ARG A 22 3.03 -15.91 1.75
CA ARG A 22 2.50 -16.37 3.05
C ARG A 22 3.24 -15.76 4.24
N GLU A 23 4.57 -15.68 4.16
CA GLU A 23 5.40 -15.05 5.19
C GLU A 23 5.10 -13.55 5.30
N LEU A 24 4.99 -12.85 4.16
CA LEU A 24 4.64 -11.45 4.10
C LEU A 24 3.27 -11.16 4.71
N ARG A 25 2.25 -12.00 4.40
CA ARG A 25 0.93 -11.89 5.03
C ARG A 25 1.01 -11.93 6.54
N LYS A 26 1.80 -12.84 7.11
CA LYS A 26 1.97 -12.94 8.56
C LYS A 26 2.57 -11.66 9.15
N LEU A 27 3.66 -11.17 8.56
CA LEU A 27 4.34 -9.94 9.02
C LEU A 27 3.42 -8.71 8.94
N LEU A 28 2.61 -8.59 7.88
CA LEU A 28 1.65 -7.50 7.70
C LEU A 28 0.47 -7.62 8.66
N SER A 29 -0.06 -8.82 8.91
CA SER A 29 -1.10 -9.03 9.92
C SER A 29 -0.60 -8.64 11.32
N ASP A 30 0.62 -9.03 11.69
CA ASP A 30 1.24 -8.64 12.97
C ASP A 30 1.49 -7.12 13.04
N TYR A 31 1.73 -6.46 11.90
CA TYR A 31 1.84 -5.01 11.82
C TYR A 31 0.49 -4.32 12.06
N ILE A 32 -0.55 -4.72 11.31
CA ILE A 32 -1.90 -4.16 11.43
C ILE A 32 -2.38 -4.26 12.87
N GLN A 33 -2.25 -5.42 13.52
CA GLN A 33 -2.64 -5.59 14.92
C GLN A 33 -1.92 -4.64 15.88
N ARG A 34 -0.68 -4.25 15.59
CA ARG A 34 0.07 -3.29 16.42
C ARG A 34 -0.38 -1.85 16.20
N ILE A 35 -0.74 -1.50 14.96
CA ILE A 35 -1.14 -0.13 14.61
C ILE A 35 -2.65 0.13 14.69
N ASP A 36 -3.48 -0.91 14.86
CA ASP A 36 -4.95 -0.79 14.95
C ASP A 36 -5.43 0.10 16.11
N GLN A 37 -4.54 0.35 17.09
CA GLN A 37 -4.79 1.29 18.18
C GLN A 37 -4.55 2.77 17.81
N TRP A 38 -4.04 3.03 16.60
CA TRP A 38 -3.58 4.33 16.13
C TRP A 38 -4.53 4.84 15.04
N SER A 39 -4.74 6.16 15.00
CA SER A 39 -5.55 6.80 13.97
C SER A 39 -4.61 7.47 12.97
N PRO A 40 -4.77 7.23 11.65
CA PRO A 40 -5.80 6.43 10.97
C PRO A 40 -5.58 4.91 10.97
N VAL A 41 -6.66 4.12 10.84
CA VAL A 41 -6.60 2.65 10.69
C VAL A 41 -6.08 2.30 9.30
N VAL A 42 -5.29 1.22 9.19
CA VAL A 42 -4.85 0.70 7.89
C VAL A 42 -5.42 -0.69 7.67
N ASP A 43 -6.15 -0.84 6.58
CA ASP A 43 -6.64 -2.13 6.08
C ASP A 43 -5.78 -2.55 4.88
N ILE A 44 -5.14 -3.72 4.94
CA ILE A 44 -4.22 -4.20 3.89
C ILE A 44 -4.75 -5.49 3.28
N SER A 45 -5.04 -5.45 1.98
CA SER A 45 -5.31 -6.63 1.16
C SER A 45 -4.10 -6.99 0.32
N ILE A 46 -3.71 -8.28 0.31
CA ILE A 46 -2.69 -8.77 -0.65
C ILE A 46 -3.38 -9.47 -1.82
N ASP A 47 -3.48 -8.72 -2.91
CA ASP A 47 -4.28 -9.05 -4.09
C ASP A 47 -3.51 -9.92 -5.10
N SER A 48 -4.24 -10.49 -6.06
CA SER A 48 -3.66 -10.95 -7.33
C SER A 48 -3.25 -9.76 -8.19
N TYR A 49 -2.52 -10.03 -9.28
CA TYR A 49 -2.17 -8.96 -10.22
C TYR A 49 -3.43 -8.37 -10.87
N GLU A 50 -4.36 -9.23 -11.30
CA GLU A 50 -5.60 -8.81 -11.95
C GLU A 50 -6.47 -7.98 -11.01
N GLU A 51 -6.66 -8.44 -9.76
CA GLU A 51 -7.43 -7.73 -8.74
C GLU A 51 -6.82 -6.34 -8.43
N HIS A 52 -5.49 -6.27 -8.35
CA HIS A 52 -4.78 -5.02 -8.09
C HIS A 52 -4.97 -4.01 -9.22
N MET A 53 -4.78 -4.46 -10.47
CA MET A 53 -4.94 -3.61 -11.65
C MET A 53 -6.38 -3.12 -11.81
N GLU A 54 -7.37 -3.99 -11.58
CA GLU A 54 -8.78 -3.60 -11.64
C GLU A 54 -9.10 -2.48 -10.64
N LYS A 55 -8.68 -2.64 -9.38
CA LYS A 55 -8.92 -1.63 -8.35
C LYS A 55 -8.16 -0.33 -8.62
N GLN A 56 -6.96 -0.40 -9.19
CA GLN A 56 -6.21 0.80 -9.58
C GLN A 56 -6.94 1.59 -10.68
N VAL A 57 -7.50 0.91 -11.69
CA VAL A 57 -8.34 1.57 -12.72
C VAL A 57 -9.58 2.19 -12.08
N GLN A 58 -10.21 1.51 -11.13
CA GLN A 58 -11.35 2.08 -10.40
C GLN A 58 -10.97 3.33 -9.60
N GLN A 59 -9.76 3.42 -9.06
CA GLN A 59 -9.27 4.63 -8.38
C GLN A 59 -9.25 5.84 -9.30
N GLU A 60 -8.73 5.69 -10.52
CA GLU A 60 -8.66 6.77 -11.51
C GLU A 60 -10.06 7.27 -11.93
N MET A 61 -11.09 6.44 -11.78
CA MET A 61 -12.48 6.82 -12.04
C MET A 61 -13.15 7.52 -10.86
N LEU A 62 -12.68 7.29 -9.64
CA LEU A 62 -13.31 7.74 -8.40
C LEU A 62 -12.72 9.04 -7.84
N TYR A 63 -11.46 9.34 -8.16
CA TYR A 63 -10.74 10.51 -7.64
C TYR A 63 -10.48 11.53 -8.74
N ASP A 64 -10.54 12.82 -8.39
CA ASP A 64 -10.25 13.93 -9.31
C ASP A 64 -8.81 13.91 -9.83
N SER A 65 -7.87 13.43 -9.00
CA SER A 65 -6.48 13.27 -9.37
C SER A 65 -5.82 12.08 -8.68
N THR A 66 -4.85 11.47 -9.35
CA THR A 66 -4.04 10.38 -8.80
C THR A 66 -2.58 10.77 -8.86
N GLN A 67 -1.88 10.70 -7.72
CA GLN A 67 -0.42 10.84 -7.69
C GLN A 67 0.21 9.47 -7.74
N THR A 68 1.13 9.30 -8.68
CA THR A 68 1.92 8.08 -8.82
C THR A 68 3.38 8.35 -8.47
N LEU A 69 3.99 7.41 -7.75
CA LEU A 69 5.41 7.40 -7.44
C LEU A 69 5.97 6.03 -7.83
N SER A 70 7.07 6.03 -8.58
CA SER A 70 7.79 4.81 -8.95
C SER A 70 9.24 4.90 -8.50
N ILE A 71 9.74 3.82 -7.89
CA ILE A 71 11.14 3.68 -7.50
C ILE A 71 11.61 2.25 -7.73
N GLN A 72 12.85 2.12 -8.20
CA GLN A 72 13.51 0.82 -8.32
C GLN A 72 14.39 0.56 -7.08
N LYS A 73 14.23 -0.60 -6.44
CA LYS A 73 15.04 -1.01 -5.29
C LYS A 73 15.33 -2.50 -5.25
N SER A 74 16.53 -2.82 -4.78
CA SER A 74 16.91 -4.19 -4.46
C SER A 74 16.36 -4.57 -3.09
N LEU A 75 15.46 -5.57 -3.06
CA LEU A 75 14.84 -6.14 -1.86
C LEU A 75 15.06 -7.66 -1.81
N PRO A 76 16.26 -8.13 -1.41
CA PRO A 76 16.60 -9.55 -1.38
C PRO A 76 15.72 -10.46 -0.50
N THR A 77 15.02 -9.90 0.48
CA THR A 77 14.31 -10.68 1.52
C THR A 77 12.87 -10.22 1.69
N VAL A 78 12.01 -11.13 2.17
CA VAL A 78 10.62 -10.81 2.53
C VAL A 78 10.57 -9.70 3.58
N ASN A 79 11.49 -9.71 4.54
CA ASN A 79 11.61 -8.64 5.55
C ASN A 79 11.87 -7.27 4.93
N GLN A 80 12.65 -7.18 3.84
CA GLN A 80 12.90 -5.92 3.16
C GLN A 80 11.67 -5.43 2.37
N ILE A 81 10.90 -6.36 1.76
CA ILE A 81 9.61 -6.03 1.13
C ILE A 81 8.62 -5.53 2.19
N TYR A 82 8.55 -6.21 3.33
CA TYR A 82 7.75 -5.80 4.47
C TYR A 82 8.14 -4.41 4.98
N MET A 83 9.44 -4.15 5.21
CA MET A 83 9.90 -2.84 5.67
C MET A 83 9.60 -1.73 4.67
N ALA A 84 9.78 -1.99 3.37
CA ALA A 84 9.41 -1.03 2.32
C ALA A 84 7.92 -0.73 2.35
N ASN A 85 7.07 -1.74 2.48
CA ASN A 85 5.62 -1.56 2.61
C ASN A 85 5.24 -0.71 3.83
N VAL A 86 5.83 -0.98 4.99
CA VAL A 86 5.58 -0.19 6.21
C VAL A 86 6.00 1.27 6.01
N ILE A 87 7.19 1.53 5.49
CA ILE A 87 7.70 2.89 5.27
C ILE A 87 6.79 3.67 4.30
N ILE A 88 6.42 3.07 3.18
CA ILE A 88 5.56 3.71 2.17
C ILE A 88 4.16 3.95 2.73
N THR A 89 3.62 2.99 3.49
CA THR A 89 2.31 3.15 4.15
C THR A 89 2.35 4.28 5.16
N SER A 90 3.37 4.34 6.03
CA SER A 90 3.53 5.45 6.99
C SER A 90 3.64 6.81 6.29
N TYR A 91 4.38 6.86 5.18
CA TYR A 91 4.48 8.08 4.36
C TYR A 91 3.13 8.49 3.76
N ALA A 92 2.36 7.54 3.23
CA ALA A 92 1.04 7.80 2.68
C ALA A 92 0.08 8.29 3.77
N LEU A 93 0.11 7.69 4.96
CA LEU A 93 -0.70 8.11 6.10
C LEU A 93 -0.41 9.57 6.50
N GLN A 94 0.86 9.93 6.62
CA GLN A 94 1.26 11.30 6.95
C GLN A 94 0.74 12.29 5.89
N ARG A 95 0.98 12.00 4.60
CA ARG A 95 0.52 12.88 3.51
C ARG A 95 -0.99 13.00 3.42
N LEU A 96 -1.71 11.90 3.64
CA LEU A 96 -3.15 11.87 3.44
C LEU A 96 -3.90 12.47 4.62
N TYR A 97 -3.46 12.26 5.87
CA TYR A 97 -4.28 12.58 7.04
C TYR A 97 -3.65 13.58 8.01
N GLU A 98 -2.33 13.76 7.98
CA GLU A 98 -1.67 14.79 8.81
C GLU A 98 -1.48 16.08 8.02
N ASP A 99 -1.01 15.98 6.77
CA ASP A 99 -0.64 17.14 5.95
C ASP A 99 -1.78 17.66 5.06
N ASN A 100 -2.90 16.95 4.95
CA ASN A 100 -4.03 17.33 4.10
C ASN A 100 -5.30 17.63 4.92
N PRO A 101 -5.70 18.90 5.09
CA PRO A 101 -6.89 19.26 5.86
C PRO A 101 -8.21 18.83 5.20
N ASN A 102 -8.19 18.46 3.92
CA ASN A 102 -9.35 18.00 3.15
C ASN A 102 -9.42 16.47 3.03
N SER A 103 -8.64 15.74 3.82
CA SER A 103 -8.59 14.28 3.77
C SER A 103 -9.97 13.65 3.98
N ARG A 104 -10.38 12.75 3.09
CA ARG A 104 -11.57 11.92 3.32
C ARG A 104 -11.35 11.02 4.54
N ALA A 105 -12.44 10.64 5.19
CA ALA A 105 -12.40 9.59 6.20
C ALA A 105 -11.93 8.25 5.60
N GLU A 106 -12.18 7.99 4.32
CA GLU A 106 -11.70 6.79 3.62
C GLU A 106 -10.76 7.16 2.48
N GLY A 107 -9.56 6.59 2.50
CA GLY A 107 -8.53 6.76 1.48
C GLY A 107 -8.16 5.43 0.84
N TRP A 108 -7.75 5.48 -0.43
CA TRP A 108 -7.28 4.31 -1.17
C TRP A 108 -5.83 4.50 -1.61
N MET A 109 -5.02 3.47 -1.37
CA MET A 109 -3.63 3.37 -1.79
C MET A 109 -3.39 2.05 -2.51
N PHE A 110 -2.69 2.13 -3.64
CA PHE A 110 -2.26 0.98 -4.42
C PHE A 110 -0.74 0.91 -4.37
N LEU A 111 -0.21 -0.23 -3.95
CA LEU A 111 1.23 -0.46 -3.90
C LEU A 111 1.56 -1.77 -4.60
N SER A 112 2.45 -1.71 -5.58
CA SER A 112 2.92 -2.87 -6.32
C SER A 112 4.42 -3.05 -6.12
N PHE A 113 4.86 -4.31 -6.06
CA PHE A 113 6.26 -4.72 -6.10
C PHE A 113 6.40 -5.73 -7.23
N THR A 114 6.89 -5.29 -8.38
CA THR A 114 7.06 -6.13 -9.58
C THR A 114 8.54 -6.34 -9.88
N HIS A 115 8.94 -7.52 -10.35
CA HIS A 115 10.33 -7.72 -10.71
C HIS A 115 10.73 -6.86 -11.92
N SER A 116 11.84 -6.13 -11.80
CA SER A 116 12.35 -5.28 -12.88
C SER A 116 13.01 -6.07 -14.02
N GLY A 117 13.28 -7.37 -13.82
CA GLY A 117 13.96 -8.23 -14.79
C GLY A 117 15.48 -8.11 -14.81
N GLU A 118 16.07 -7.09 -14.16
CA GLU A 118 17.54 -6.91 -14.10
C GLU A 118 18.22 -7.99 -13.24
N ASN A 119 17.62 -8.33 -12.10
CA ASN A 119 17.97 -9.48 -11.28
C ASN A 119 16.80 -9.88 -10.37
N GLN A 120 16.87 -11.08 -9.80
CA GLN A 120 15.82 -11.68 -8.97
C GLN A 120 15.50 -10.94 -7.66
N TYR A 121 16.26 -9.90 -7.30
CA TYR A 121 16.03 -9.10 -6.09
C TYR A 121 15.65 -7.66 -6.41
N MET A 122 15.68 -7.24 -7.67
CA MET A 122 15.40 -5.87 -8.07
C MET A 122 13.92 -5.71 -8.41
N TYR A 123 13.25 -4.87 -7.64
CA TYR A 123 11.82 -4.58 -7.77
C TYR A 123 11.59 -3.16 -8.30
N ASN A 124 10.63 -3.02 -9.20
CA ASN A 124 9.92 -1.78 -9.45
C ASN A 124 8.82 -1.68 -8.39
N ILE A 125 8.85 -0.59 -7.62
CA ILE A 125 7.88 -0.31 -6.57
C ILE A 125 7.05 0.87 -7.05
N GLU A 126 5.75 0.64 -7.22
CA GLU A 126 4.84 1.68 -7.70
C GLU A 126 3.76 1.94 -6.67
N LEU A 127 3.55 3.21 -6.38
CA LEU A 127 2.54 3.72 -5.46
C LEU A 127 1.56 4.58 -6.26
N ALA A 128 0.26 4.37 -6.07
CA ALA A 128 -0.78 5.27 -6.53
C ALA A 128 -1.71 5.69 -5.38
N ILE A 129 -1.94 6.99 -5.24
CA ILE A 129 -2.79 7.58 -4.20
C ILE A 129 -3.77 8.55 -4.87
N GLY A 130 -5.06 8.40 -4.57
CA GLY A 130 -6.13 9.27 -5.04
C GLY A 130 -6.32 10.51 -4.16
N TYR A 131 -6.57 11.65 -4.79
CA TYR A 131 -6.84 12.94 -4.15
C TYR A 131 -8.08 13.59 -4.75
N GLU A 132 -8.84 14.27 -3.89
CA GLU A 132 -9.98 15.12 -4.26
C GLU A 132 -9.52 16.58 -4.37
N SER A 133 -10.15 17.33 -5.27
CA SER A 133 -9.88 18.77 -5.45
C SER A 133 -10.73 19.68 -4.57
#